data_AF-A0A2K3N2U4-F1
#
_entry.id   AF-A0A2K3N2U4-F1
#
_cell.length_a   1.000
_cell.length_b   1.000
_cell.length_c   1.000
_cell.angle_alpha   90.00
_cell.angle_beta   90.00
_cell.angle_gamma   90.00
#
_symmetry.space_group_name_H-M   'P 1'
#
loop_
_entity.id
_entity.type
_entity.pdbx_description
1 polymer ?
#
loop_
_entity_poly.entity_id
_entity_poly.type
_entity_poly.pdbx_seq_one_letter_code
_entity_poly.pdbx_strand_id
1 'polypeptide(L)'
;MRSDTLLDYAVLQLSPKRSRCELIVSSDGITEKLASGLVKPYLDHLKVAEEQAALSVQSIRLEIDRHRNAERWFTKGTFERFVQYVGMPEILEMVNTFDAEMSQLEAARKLYSQRTGDKRMDSQGEFPPDNPEFSRKYFGQFAPGGDGTRVIAAADATT
;
A
#
# COMPACT_ATOMS: atom_id res chain seq x y z
N MET A 1 15.48 -24.20 -11.73
CA MET A 1 14.55 -23.97 -12.87
C MET A 1 14.86 -22.61 -13.49
N ARG A 2 14.72 -22.45 -14.81
CA ARG A 2 14.93 -21.15 -15.47
C ARG A 2 13.69 -20.26 -15.28
N SER A 3 13.83 -18.94 -15.39
CA SER A 3 12.72 -18.01 -15.17
C SER A 3 11.61 -18.12 -16.24
N ASP A 4 11.93 -18.59 -17.44
CA ASP A 4 10.96 -18.85 -18.52
C ASP A 4 10.27 -20.22 -18.41
N THR A 5 10.66 -21.05 -17.43
CA THR A 5 10.05 -22.37 -17.21
C THR A 5 8.59 -22.22 -16.81
N LEU A 6 7.68 -22.86 -17.58
CA LEU A 6 6.26 -22.96 -17.26
C LEU A 6 6.08 -23.84 -16.03
N LEU A 7 5.14 -23.51 -15.17
CA LEU A 7 4.88 -24.25 -13.94
C LEU A 7 3.64 -25.12 -14.09
N ASP A 8 3.65 -26.28 -13.45
CA ASP A 8 2.46 -27.13 -13.28
C ASP A 8 1.56 -26.56 -12.20
N TYR A 9 2.17 -26.13 -11.09
CA TYR A 9 1.50 -25.54 -9.94
C TYR A 9 2.50 -24.78 -9.06
N ALA A 10 1.95 -23.95 -8.18
CA ALA A 10 2.67 -23.36 -7.06
C ALA A 10 1.92 -23.64 -5.76
N VAL A 11 2.64 -23.72 -4.64
CA VAL A 11 2.09 -23.97 -3.31
C VAL A 11 2.63 -22.94 -2.34
N LEU A 12 1.74 -22.30 -1.60
CA LEU A 12 2.10 -21.63 -0.36
C LEU A 12 1.91 -22.61 0.79
N GLN A 13 3.01 -23.08 1.35
CA GLN A 13 3.00 -23.95 2.51
C GLN A 13 3.00 -23.08 3.76
N LEU A 14 1.91 -23.10 4.53
CA LEU A 14 1.72 -22.26 5.70
C LEU A 14 2.39 -22.88 6.92
N SER A 15 2.93 -22.04 7.80
CA SER A 15 3.37 -22.47 9.12
C SER A 15 2.17 -22.89 9.99
N PRO A 16 2.37 -23.66 11.08
CA PRO A 16 1.27 -24.04 11.97
C PRO A 16 0.49 -22.85 12.55
N LYS A 17 1.18 -21.72 12.77
CA LYS A 17 0.59 -20.46 13.23
C LYS A 17 0.02 -19.60 12.10
N ARG A 18 0.20 -20.02 10.84
CA ARG A 18 -0.30 -19.37 9.62
C ARG A 18 0.15 -17.91 9.42
N SER A 19 1.21 -17.51 10.12
CA SER A 19 1.82 -16.19 10.00
C SER A 19 2.94 -16.13 8.97
N ARG A 20 3.54 -17.28 8.65
CA ARG A 20 4.65 -17.42 7.69
C ARG A 20 4.33 -18.50 6.67
N CYS A 21 4.87 -18.37 5.46
CA CYS A 21 4.78 -19.39 4.43
C CYS A 21 6.10 -19.59 3.70
N GLU A 22 6.16 -20.73 3.01
CA GLU A 22 7.14 -21.00 1.97
C GLU A 22 6.42 -21.11 0.64
N LEU A 23 6.89 -20.37 -0.36
CA LEU A 23 6.41 -20.48 -1.73
C LEU A 23 7.28 -21.50 -2.47
N ILE A 24 6.64 -22.56 -2.92
CA ILE A 24 7.26 -23.65 -3.68
C ILE A 24 6.59 -23.70 -5.05
N VAL A 25 7.37 -23.80 -6.11
CA VAL A 25 6.87 -23.97 -7.48
C VAL A 25 7.26 -25.33 -8.03
N SER A 26 6.49 -25.84 -8.97
CA SER A 26 6.77 -27.11 -9.62
C SER A 26 6.61 -27.04 -11.13
N SER A 27 7.48 -27.73 -11.88
CA SER A 27 7.40 -27.98 -13.32
C SER A 27 7.95 -29.37 -13.59
N ASP A 28 7.25 -30.14 -14.41
CA ASP A 28 7.62 -31.51 -14.81
C ASP A 28 7.99 -32.40 -13.61
N GLY A 29 7.29 -32.21 -12.49
CA GLY A 29 7.55 -32.94 -11.24
C GLY A 29 8.79 -32.48 -10.45
N ILE A 30 9.58 -31.55 -10.97
CA ILE A 30 10.66 -30.90 -10.24
C ILE A 30 10.07 -29.77 -9.41
N THR A 31 10.45 -29.68 -8.14
CA THR A 31 10.03 -28.60 -7.24
C THR A 31 11.20 -27.71 -6.85
N GLU A 32 10.93 -26.41 -6.69
CA GLU A 32 11.91 -25.42 -6.26
C GLU A 32 11.25 -24.44 -5.28
N LYS A 33 11.93 -24.14 -4.17
CA LYS A 33 11.51 -23.09 -3.24
C LYS A 33 11.90 -21.73 -3.78
N LEU A 34 10.94 -20.85 -4.00
CA LEU A 34 11.18 -19.48 -4.47
C LEU A 34 11.36 -18.47 -3.34
N ALA A 35 10.58 -18.60 -2.27
CA ALA A 35 10.54 -17.60 -1.22
C ALA A 35 10.12 -18.19 0.13
N SER A 36 10.47 -17.48 1.20
CA SER A 36 9.88 -17.69 2.53
C SER A 36 9.65 -16.34 3.18
N GLY A 37 8.50 -16.14 3.81
CA GLY A 37 8.14 -14.83 4.34
C GLY A 37 6.82 -14.83 5.12
N LEU A 38 6.29 -13.64 5.32
CA LEU A 38 4.96 -13.43 5.92
C LEU A 38 3.87 -13.88 4.94
N VAL A 39 2.77 -14.42 5.47
CA VAL A 39 1.63 -14.88 4.67
C VAL A 39 0.77 -13.71 4.19
N LYS A 40 0.61 -12.68 5.03
CA LYS A 40 -0.30 -11.56 4.81
C LYS A 40 -0.16 -10.89 3.43
N PRO A 41 1.06 -10.52 2.96
CA PRO A 41 1.21 -9.89 1.65
C PRO A 41 0.73 -10.76 0.48
N TYR A 42 0.80 -12.08 0.62
CA TYR A 42 0.30 -12.99 -0.41
C TYR A 42 -1.22 -13.07 -0.41
N LEU A 43 -1.86 -13.10 0.77
CA LEU A 43 -3.32 -13.15 0.88
C LEU A 43 -3.98 -11.86 0.39
N ASP A 44 -3.37 -10.71 0.71
CA ASP A 44 -3.89 -9.40 0.30
C ASP A 44 -3.92 -9.24 -1.24
N HIS A 45 -3.11 -10.00 -1.98
CA HIS A 45 -3.00 -9.93 -3.45
C HIS A 45 -3.48 -11.18 -4.21
N LEU A 46 -3.70 -12.31 -3.52
CA LEU A 46 -4.18 -13.56 -4.12
C LEU A 46 -5.54 -13.93 -3.51
N LYS A 47 -6.63 -13.53 -4.18
CA LYS A 47 -8.00 -13.84 -3.74
C LYS A 47 -8.23 -15.34 -3.51
N VAL A 48 -7.72 -16.19 -4.40
CA VAL A 48 -7.80 -17.65 -4.26
C VAL A 48 -7.06 -18.14 -3.01
N ALA A 49 -5.98 -17.46 -2.62
CA ALA A 49 -5.24 -17.78 -1.41
C ALA A 49 -6.00 -17.34 -0.16
N GLU A 50 -6.65 -16.16 -0.18
CA GLU A 50 -7.52 -15.69 0.89
C GLU A 50 -8.68 -16.66 1.16
N GLU A 51 -9.36 -17.10 0.10
CA GLU A 51 -10.48 -18.05 0.19
C GLU A 51 -10.04 -19.40 0.77
N GLN A 52 -8.93 -19.98 0.26
CA GLN A 52 -8.37 -21.22 0.82
C GLN A 52 -7.85 -21.02 2.25
N ALA A 53 -7.24 -19.88 2.55
CA ALA A 53 -6.82 -19.55 3.91
C ALA A 53 -7.99 -19.49 4.90
N ALA A 54 -9.19 -19.07 4.47
CA ALA A 54 -10.38 -19.10 5.30
C ALA A 54 -10.86 -20.53 5.61
N LEU A 55 -10.57 -21.49 4.72
CA LEU A 55 -10.91 -22.91 4.86
C LEU A 55 -9.96 -23.68 5.80
N SER A 56 -9.08 -23.00 6.55
CA SER A 56 -8.14 -23.60 7.52
C SER A 56 -7.13 -24.61 6.94
N VAL A 57 -6.93 -24.64 5.63
CA VAL A 57 -5.91 -25.51 5.00
C VAL A 57 -4.48 -25.03 5.33
N GLN A 58 -3.57 -26.00 5.50
CA GLN A 58 -2.14 -25.75 5.78
C GLN A 58 -1.31 -25.51 4.51
N SER A 59 -1.88 -25.77 3.34
CA SER A 59 -1.27 -25.50 2.05
C SER A 59 -2.31 -24.87 1.13
N ILE A 60 -1.90 -23.84 0.40
CA ILE A 60 -2.72 -23.18 -0.60
C ILE A 60 -2.10 -23.51 -1.94
N ARG A 61 -2.86 -24.21 -2.79
CA ARG A 61 -2.39 -24.56 -4.14
C ARG A 61 -2.88 -23.52 -5.14
N LEU A 62 -1.95 -23.04 -5.96
CA LEU A 62 -2.19 -22.17 -7.10
C LEU A 62 -1.94 -23.00 -8.36
N GLU A 63 -3.00 -23.26 -9.10
CA GLU A 63 -2.97 -23.96 -10.38
C GLU A 63 -3.90 -23.23 -11.34
N ILE A 64 -3.60 -23.31 -12.64
CA ILE A 64 -4.47 -22.71 -13.65
C ILE A 64 -5.31 -23.79 -14.28
N ASP A 65 -6.58 -23.46 -14.47
CA ASP A 65 -7.48 -24.26 -15.28
C ASP A 65 -6.96 -24.33 -16.73
N ARG A 66 -6.61 -25.54 -17.17
CA ARG A 66 -5.98 -25.82 -18.46
C ARG A 66 -6.82 -25.35 -19.66
N HIS A 67 -8.09 -24.98 -19.44
CA HIS A 67 -8.98 -24.47 -20.48
C HIS A 67 -8.82 -22.99 -20.84
N ARG A 68 -8.15 -22.17 -20.04
CA ARG A 68 -7.87 -20.76 -20.37
C ARG A 68 -6.39 -20.62 -20.68
N ASN A 69 -6.02 -20.10 -21.85
CA ASN A 69 -4.68 -19.68 -22.35
C ASN A 69 -3.60 -19.35 -21.27
N ALA A 70 -3.27 -20.33 -20.43
CA ALA A 70 -2.42 -20.21 -19.25
C ALA A 70 -0.94 -20.26 -19.62
N GLU A 71 -0.67 -20.77 -20.82
CA GLU A 71 0.62 -21.26 -21.29
C GLU A 71 1.69 -20.18 -21.45
N ARG A 72 1.37 -18.89 -21.24
CA ARG A 72 2.35 -17.81 -21.44
C ARG A 72 2.79 -17.08 -20.18
N TRP A 73 1.99 -17.05 -19.12
CA TRP A 73 2.27 -16.19 -17.97
C TRP A 73 2.58 -16.96 -16.69
N PHE A 74 2.19 -18.23 -16.59
CA PHE A 74 2.41 -19.07 -15.41
C PHE A 74 3.79 -19.70 -15.42
N THR A 75 4.80 -18.82 -15.36
CA THR A 75 6.21 -19.18 -15.37
C THR A 75 6.84 -18.86 -14.04
N LYS A 76 7.99 -19.49 -13.77
CA LYS A 76 8.82 -19.19 -12.60
C LYS A 76 9.12 -17.70 -12.45
N GLY A 77 9.50 -17.04 -13.53
CA GLY A 77 9.86 -15.62 -13.56
C GLY A 77 8.71 -14.69 -13.21
N THR A 78 7.46 -15.09 -13.50
CA THR A 78 6.29 -14.36 -13.04
C THR A 78 6.14 -14.45 -11.53
N PHE A 79 6.35 -15.63 -10.94
CA PHE A 79 6.35 -15.77 -9.48
C PHE A 79 7.54 -15.07 -8.82
N GLU A 80 8.73 -15.10 -9.41
CA GLU A 80 9.89 -14.34 -8.91
C GLU A 80 9.57 -12.84 -8.82
N ARG A 81 8.98 -12.27 -9.88
CA ARG A 81 8.52 -10.86 -9.89
C ARG A 81 7.40 -10.60 -8.89
N PHE A 82 6.45 -11.52 -8.77
CA PHE A 82 5.35 -11.40 -7.81
C PHE A 82 5.87 -11.41 -6.37
N VAL A 83 6.80 -12.31 -6.02
CA VAL A 83 7.45 -12.36 -4.71
C VAL A 83 8.18 -11.06 -4.41
N GLN A 84 8.92 -10.52 -5.38
CA GLN A 84 9.56 -9.22 -5.23
C GLN A 84 8.51 -8.13 -4.98
N TYR A 85 7.43 -8.10 -5.76
CA TYR A 85 6.35 -7.13 -5.60
C TYR A 85 5.69 -7.17 -4.21
N VAL A 86 5.30 -8.35 -3.72
CA VAL A 86 4.69 -8.48 -2.38
C VAL A 86 5.69 -8.34 -1.24
N GLY A 87 6.98 -8.48 -1.54
CA GLY A 87 8.09 -8.37 -0.58
C GLY A 87 8.77 -7.00 -0.53
N MET A 88 8.46 -6.08 -1.46
CA MET A 88 8.96 -4.71 -1.51
C MET A 88 7.92 -3.76 -0.87
N PRO A 89 8.05 -3.43 0.43
CA PRO A 89 7.13 -2.51 1.09
C PRO A 89 7.19 -1.08 0.51
N GLU A 90 8.24 -0.72 -0.23
CA GLU A 90 8.40 0.63 -0.79
C GLU A 90 7.23 1.03 -1.69
N ILE A 91 6.63 0.09 -2.44
CA ILE A 91 5.47 0.40 -3.30
C ILE A 91 4.23 0.75 -2.45
N LEU A 92 4.01 0.05 -1.34
CA LEU A 92 2.90 0.32 -0.42
C LEU A 92 3.10 1.65 0.34
N GLU A 93 4.32 1.95 0.77
CA GLU A 93 4.65 3.24 1.42
C GLU A 93 4.54 4.43 0.45
N MET A 94 4.95 4.25 -0.81
CA MET A 94 4.80 5.29 -1.84
C MET A 94 3.33 5.61 -2.13
N VAL A 95 2.44 4.61 -2.21
CA VAL A 95 1.00 4.85 -2.44
C VAL A 95 0.37 5.65 -1.30
N ASN A 96 0.71 5.31 -0.04
CA ASN A 96 0.24 6.06 1.13
C ASN A 96 0.76 7.50 1.15
N THR A 97 2.02 7.70 0.72
CA THR A 97 2.62 9.04 0.60
C THR A 97 1.93 9.86 -0.48
N PHE A 98 1.70 9.29 -1.66
CA PHE A 98 0.98 9.98 -2.75
C PHE A 98 -0.45 10.32 -2.39
N ASP A 99 -1.16 9.44 -1.68
CA ASP A 99 -2.54 9.71 -1.24
C ASP A 99 -2.59 10.90 -0.25
N ALA A 100 -1.62 10.97 0.67
CA ALA A 100 -1.48 12.11 1.58
C ALA A 100 -1.16 13.43 0.85
N GLU A 101 -0.25 13.42 -0.12
CA GLU A 101 0.08 14.58 -0.94
C GLU A 101 -1.10 15.04 -1.81
N MET A 102 -1.84 14.09 -2.41
CA MET A 102 -3.05 14.35 -3.18
C MET A 102 -4.10 15.06 -2.32
N SER A 103 -4.35 14.52 -1.12
CA SER A 103 -5.28 15.09 -0.15
C SER A 103 -4.87 16.50 0.28
N GLN A 104 -3.57 16.73 0.46
CA GLN A 104 -3.03 18.06 0.78
C GLN A 104 -3.27 19.07 -0.35
N LEU A 105 -3.05 18.67 -1.61
CA LEU A 105 -3.30 19.52 -2.77
C LEU A 105 -4.80 19.84 -2.94
N GLU A 106 -5.68 18.87 -2.70
CA GLU A 106 -7.13 19.08 -2.72
C GLU A 106 -7.60 20.04 -1.63
N ALA A 107 -7.07 19.90 -0.41
CA ALA A 107 -7.34 20.82 0.69
C ALA A 107 -6.89 22.24 0.35
N ALA A 108 -5.67 22.40 -0.19
CA ALA A 108 -5.17 23.69 -0.65
C ALA A 108 -6.07 24.28 -1.75
N ARG A 109 -6.41 23.49 -2.77
CA ARG A 109 -7.31 23.91 -3.86
C ARG A 109 -8.67 24.39 -3.33
N LYS A 110 -9.25 23.69 -2.35
CA LYS A 110 -10.53 24.06 -1.74
C LYS A 110 -10.44 25.39 -1.01
N LEU A 111 -9.36 25.62 -0.25
CA LEU A 111 -9.11 26.90 0.43
C LEU A 111 -8.97 28.07 -0.55
N TYR A 112 -8.21 27.89 -1.65
CA TYR A 112 -8.10 28.91 -2.69
C TYR A 112 -9.42 29.17 -3.40
N SER A 113 -10.20 28.13 -3.70
CA SER A 113 -11.52 28.28 -4.34
C SER A 113 -12.53 29.00 -3.44
N GLN A 114 -12.50 28.78 -2.12
CA GLN A 114 -13.35 29.48 -1.16
C GLN A 114 -12.99 30.96 -1.05
N ARG A 115 -11.69 31.29 -1.03
CA ARG A 115 -11.22 32.69 -1.00
C ARG A 115 -11.57 33.48 -2.27
N THR A 116 -11.76 32.79 -3.39
CA THR A 116 -12.14 33.42 -4.66
C THR A 116 -13.65 33.61 -4.78
N GLY A 117 -14.45 32.85 -4.01
CA GLY A 117 -15.90 33.03 -3.89
C GLY A 117 -16.30 34.10 -2.86
N ASP A 118 -15.42 34.44 -1.93
CA ASP A 118 -15.68 35.40 -0.83
C ASP A 118 -15.21 36.84 -1.13
N LYS A 119 -14.87 37.14 -2.40
CA LYS A 119 -14.67 38.52 -2.87
C LYS A 119 -15.95 39.07 -3.49
N ARG A 120 -16.95 39.35 -2.64
CA ARG A 120 -17.86 40.48 -2.84
C ARG A 120 -18.00 41.19 -1.49
N MET A 121 -17.57 42.47 -1.50
CA MET A 121 -17.53 43.45 -0.39
C MET A 121 -16.48 43.11 0.68
N ASP A 122 -15.48 43.94 1.02
CA ASP A 122 -15.35 45.38 0.93
C ASP A 122 -13.91 45.85 0.68
N SER A 123 -13.85 47.13 0.33
CA SER A 123 -12.79 48.01 -0.15
C SER A 123 -11.46 48.02 0.62
N GLN A 124 -10.44 48.48 -0.12
CA GLN A 124 -9.11 48.94 0.28
C GLN A 124 -8.04 47.86 0.48
N GLY A 125 -7.09 47.89 -0.46
CA GLY A 125 -5.89 47.08 -0.44
C GLY A 125 -4.91 47.61 0.59
N GLU A 126 -4.42 46.69 1.41
CA GLU A 126 -3.12 46.78 2.05
C GLU A 126 -2.62 45.34 2.17
N PHE A 127 -1.49 45.02 1.54
CA PHE A 127 -0.82 43.74 1.76
C PHE A 127 -0.31 43.71 3.21
N PRO A 128 -0.63 42.71 4.05
CA PRO A 128 -0.04 42.65 5.37
C PRO A 128 1.42 42.18 5.23
N PRO A 129 2.36 42.77 5.99
CA PRO A 129 3.77 42.42 5.92
C PRO A 129 3.97 40.98 6.38
N ASP A 130 5.07 40.36 5.94
CA ASP A 130 5.56 39.05 6.38
C ASP A 130 5.62 38.97 7.91
N ASN A 131 4.49 38.59 8.52
CA ASN A 131 4.37 38.42 9.96
C ASN A 131 4.66 36.96 10.30
N PRO A 132 5.82 36.66 10.93
CA PRO A 132 6.18 35.29 11.30
C PRO A 132 5.22 34.65 12.31
N GLU A 133 4.43 35.44 13.05
CA GLU A 133 3.37 34.91 13.92
C GLU A 133 2.20 34.33 13.14
N PHE A 134 1.88 34.89 11.97
CA PHE A 134 0.82 34.36 11.10
C PHE A 134 1.24 33.00 10.53
N SER A 135 2.48 32.88 10.05
CA SER A 135 3.03 31.60 9.60
C SER A 135 3.08 30.56 10.73
N ARG A 136 3.45 30.95 11.97
CA ARG A 136 3.43 30.01 13.12
C ARG A 136 2.03 29.54 13.48
N LYS A 137 1.03 30.43 13.49
CA LYS A 137 -0.34 30.08 13.89
C LYS A 137 -1.01 29.11 12.92
N TYR A 138 -0.71 29.20 11.62
CA TYR A 138 -1.37 28.44 10.57
C TYR A 138 -0.57 27.25 10.03
N PHE A 139 0.77 27.34 9.96
CA PHE A 139 1.62 26.22 9.53
C PHE A 139 2.26 25.45 10.69
N GLY A 140 2.26 25.99 11.91
CA GLY A 140 2.80 25.33 13.10
C GLY A 140 2.00 24.11 13.59
N GLN A 141 0.76 23.91 13.12
CA GLN A 141 -0.06 22.75 13.49
C GLN A 141 0.30 21.46 12.71
N PHE A 142 1.23 21.54 11.76
CA PHE A 142 1.61 20.43 10.91
C PHE A 142 3.10 20.08 10.99
N ALA A 143 3.76 20.40 12.11
CA ALA A 143 5.09 19.86 12.37
C ALA A 143 4.99 18.40 12.83
N PRO A 144 5.77 17.46 12.25
CA PRO A 144 5.83 16.10 12.74
C PRO A 144 6.58 16.07 14.08
N GLY A 145 5.89 15.72 15.15
CA GLY A 145 6.53 15.34 16.41
C GLY A 145 7.25 14.00 16.21
N GLY A 146 8.51 13.92 16.67
CA GLY A 146 9.42 12.79 16.46
C GLY A 146 9.03 11.45 17.11
N ASP A 147 7.75 11.22 17.42
CA ASP A 147 7.26 9.94 17.94
C ASP A 147 5.82 9.59 17.48
N GLY A 148 5.40 10.08 16.30
CA GLY A 148 4.19 9.57 15.61
C GLY A 148 2.83 9.76 16.29
N THR A 149 2.76 10.31 17.51
CA THR A 149 1.49 10.58 18.20
C THR A 149 1.14 12.06 18.08
N ARG A 150 0.08 12.37 17.32
CA ARG A 150 -0.48 13.73 17.19
C ARG A 150 -1.38 14.00 18.39
N VAL A 151 -0.99 14.93 19.26
CA VAL A 151 -1.87 15.44 20.32
C VAL A 151 -2.62 16.66 19.79
N ILE A 152 -3.95 16.57 19.74
CA ILE A 152 -4.80 17.72 19.47
C ILE A 152 -4.86 18.52 20.78
N ALA A 153 -4.06 19.57 20.90
CA ALA A 153 -4.24 20.50 22.01
C ALA A 153 -5.51 21.31 21.74
N ALA A 154 -6.60 20.95 22.43
CA ALA A 154 -7.77 21.80 22.54
C ALA A 154 -7.32 23.11 23.20
N ALA A 155 -7.35 24.21 22.45
CA ALA A 155 -7.25 25.53 23.02
C ALA A 155 -8.60 25.85 23.66
N ASP A 156 -8.65 25.74 24.99
CA ASP A 156 -9.70 26.36 25.79
C ASP A 156 -9.74 27.85 25.47
N ALA A 157 -10.88 28.29 24.96
CA ALA A 157 -11.21 29.69 24.80
C ALA A 157 -12.11 30.07 25.97
N THR A 158 -11.62 30.87 26.92
CA THR A 158 -12.47 31.81 27.66
C THR A 158 -11.63 32.97 28.19
N THR A 159 -11.95 34.14 27.63
CA THR A 159 -11.97 35.52 28.16
C THR A 159 -10.87 36.02 29.07
#